data_AF-A0A8J7BGB7-F1
#
_entry.id   AF-A0A8J7BGB7-F1
#
_cell.length_a   1.000
_cell.length_b   1.000
_cell.length_c   1.000
_cell.angle_alpha   90.00
_cell.angle_beta   90.00
_cell.angle_gamma   90.00
#
_symmetry.space_group_name_H-M   'P 1'
#
loop_
_entity.id
_entity.type
_entity.pdbx_description
1 polymer ?
#
loop_
_entity_poly.entity_id
_entity_poly.type
_entity_poly.pdbx_seq_one_letter_code
_entity_poly.pdbx_strand_id
1 'polypeptide(L)'
;MNSRERLLALWHHYSEGVSSAQLELTVAQRALRDGRCAKEVTLMLVAGSETVRLIYNKQGRKEAMVKDRPKGPTLLPSTWLLSRASTAPRLGLPSITAMG
;
A
#
# COMPACT_ATOMS: atom_id res chain seq x y z
N MET A 1 -5.03 6.80 -35.34
CA MET A 1 -4.15 7.29 -34.25
C MET A 1 -4.29 6.38 -33.06
N ASN A 2 -3.17 5.87 -32.54
CA ASN A 2 -3.17 5.06 -31.33
C ASN A 2 -3.48 5.94 -30.11
N SER A 3 -4.22 5.42 -29.13
CA SER A 3 -4.57 6.16 -27.90
C SER A 3 -3.33 6.69 -27.17
N ARG A 4 -2.22 5.95 -27.23
CA ARG A 4 -0.93 6.37 -26.66
C ARG A 4 -0.33 7.58 -27.38
N GLU A 5 -0.38 7.62 -28.72
CA GLU A 5 0.14 8.74 -29.50
C GLU A 5 -0.64 10.02 -29.22
N ARG A 6 -1.97 9.92 -29.08
CA ARG A 6 -2.82 11.06 -28.70
C ARG A 6 -2.47 11.58 -27.31
N LEU A 7 -2.23 10.70 -26.34
CA LEU A 7 -1.81 11.09 -24.99
C LEU A 7 -0.42 11.74 -24.98
N LEU A 8 0.51 11.24 -25.78
CA LEU A 8 1.83 11.85 -25.93
C LEU A 8 1.75 13.24 -26.58
N ALA A 9 0.90 13.42 -27.58
CA ALA A 9 0.67 14.73 -28.19
C ALA A 9 0.12 15.75 -27.18
N LEU A 10 -0.83 15.33 -26.32
CA LEU A 10 -1.35 16.17 -25.24
C LEU A 10 -0.27 16.50 -24.21
N TRP A 11 0.55 15.51 -23.84
CA TRP A 11 1.69 15.73 -22.95
C TRP A 11 2.63 16.79 -23.52
N HIS A 12 3.03 16.67 -24.78
CA HIS A 12 3.90 17.65 -25.44
C HIS A 12 3.29 19.05 -25.42
N HIS A 13 2.01 19.17 -25.79
CA HIS A 13 1.29 20.43 -25.80
C HIS A 13 1.27 21.11 -24.41
N TYR A 14 0.97 20.37 -23.35
CA TYR A 14 0.93 20.94 -22.00
C TYR A 14 2.29 21.15 -21.37
N SER A 15 3.31 20.37 -21.78
CA SER A 15 4.69 20.46 -21.30
C SER A 15 5.46 21.66 -21.87
N GLU A 16 4.94 22.29 -22.92
CA GLU A 16 5.59 23.38 -23.60
C GLU A 16 5.79 24.59 -22.67
N GLY A 17 7.03 25.09 -22.62
CA GLY A 17 7.44 26.22 -21.78
C GLY A 17 7.44 25.94 -20.28
N VAL A 18 7.36 24.68 -19.84
CA VAL A 18 7.36 24.32 -18.41
C VAL A 18 8.75 23.86 -17.97
N SER A 19 9.17 24.27 -16.77
CA SER A 19 10.44 23.84 -16.18
C SER A 19 10.40 22.39 -15.69
N SER A 20 11.52 21.69 -15.81
CA SER A 20 11.60 20.25 -15.49
C SER A 20 11.32 19.92 -14.01
N ALA A 21 11.50 20.87 -13.09
CA ALA A 21 11.34 20.61 -11.65
C ALA A 21 9.88 20.43 -11.21
N GLN A 22 8.92 20.97 -11.96
CA GLN A 22 7.49 20.93 -11.64
C GLN A 22 6.65 20.54 -12.87
N LEU A 23 7.26 19.82 -13.81
CA LEU A 23 6.68 19.54 -15.11
C LEU A 23 5.35 18.79 -14.99
N GLU A 24 5.35 17.67 -14.28
CA GLU A 24 4.18 16.81 -14.11
C GLU A 24 3.03 17.52 -13.40
N LEU A 25 3.34 18.27 -12.35
CA LEU A 25 2.34 19.01 -11.57
C LEU A 25 1.68 20.09 -12.43
N THR A 26 2.50 20.87 -13.14
CA THR A 26 2.02 21.97 -13.98
C THR A 26 1.21 21.44 -15.17
N VAL A 27 1.67 20.36 -15.81
CA VAL A 27 0.96 19.69 -16.90
C VAL A 27 -0.39 19.15 -16.42
N ALA A 28 -0.44 18.51 -15.24
CA ALA A 28 -1.69 18.02 -14.67
C ALA A 28 -2.68 19.15 -14.36
N GLN A 29 -2.19 20.24 -13.76
CA GLN A 29 -3.01 21.42 -13.45
C GLN A 29 -3.58 22.07 -14.71
N ARG A 30 -2.78 22.22 -15.76
CA ARG A 30 -3.23 22.76 -17.06
C ARG A 30 -4.32 21.88 -17.67
N ALA A 31 -4.08 20.57 -17.75
CA ALA A 31 -5.05 19.63 -18.32
C ALA A 31 -6.38 19.58 -17.53
N LEU A 32 -6.31 19.66 -16.20
CA LEU A 32 -7.52 19.74 -15.35
C LEU A 32 -8.27 21.07 -15.53
N ARG A 33 -7.55 22.19 -15.68
CA ARG A 33 -8.15 23.50 -15.99
C ARG A 33 -8.89 23.50 -17.33
N ASP A 34 -8.37 22.77 -18.32
CA ASP A 34 -9.02 22.58 -19.62
C ASP A 34 -10.21 21.61 -19.59
N GLY A 35 -10.57 21.09 -18.42
CA GLY A 35 -11.72 20.19 -18.25
C GLY A 35 -11.46 18.74 -18.61
N ARG A 36 -10.19 18.32 -18.75
CA ARG A 36 -9.86 16.89 -18.94
C ARG A 36 -10.22 16.12 -17.68
N CYS A 37 -10.79 14.93 -17.86
CA CYS A 37 -11.12 14.08 -16.72
C CYS A 37 -9.85 13.53 -16.06
N ALA A 38 -9.89 13.33 -14.74
CA ALA A 38 -8.74 12.87 -13.97
C ALA A 38 -8.12 11.57 -14.52
N LYS A 39 -8.94 10.64 -15.02
CA LYS A 39 -8.48 9.40 -15.65
C LYS A 39 -7.63 9.65 -16.90
N GLU A 40 -8.07 10.54 -17.78
CA GLU A 40 -7.32 10.88 -19.01
C GLU A 40 -6.03 11.61 -18.66
N VAL A 41 -6.05 12.49 -17.66
CA VAL A 41 -4.86 13.17 -17.14
C VAL A 41 -3.86 12.16 -16.58
N THR A 42 -4.29 11.19 -15.75
CA THR A 42 -3.40 10.14 -15.23
C THR A 42 -2.75 9.34 -16.36
N LEU A 43 -3.53 8.92 -17.37
CA LEU A 43 -2.99 8.17 -18.51
C LEU A 43 -1.99 9.01 -19.33
N MET A 44 -2.24 10.31 -19.49
CA MET A 44 -1.33 11.24 -20.14
C MET A 44 -0.01 11.36 -19.39
N LEU A 45 -0.07 11.56 -18.07
CA LEU A 45 1.13 11.66 -17.22
C LEU A 45 1.95 10.36 -17.26
N VAL A 46 1.30 9.19 -17.20
CA VAL A 46 1.96 7.88 -17.29
C VAL A 46 2.62 7.68 -18.67
N ALA A 47 1.99 8.17 -19.74
CA ALA A 47 2.53 8.07 -21.08
C ALA A 47 3.76 8.97 -21.29
N GLY A 48 3.72 10.20 -20.76
CA GLY A 48 4.72 11.24 -21.04
C GLY A 48 5.85 11.40 -20.01
N SER A 49 5.64 11.02 -18.74
CA SER A 49 6.66 11.10 -17.69
C SER A 49 7.20 9.73 -17.30
N GLU A 50 8.52 9.55 -17.42
CA GLU A 50 9.22 8.35 -16.93
C GLU A 50 9.03 8.19 -15.41
N THR A 51 9.12 9.29 -14.64
CA THR A 51 8.96 9.28 -13.18
C THR A 51 7.58 8.76 -12.79
N VAL A 52 6.52 9.26 -13.43
CA VAL A 52 5.15 8.82 -13.17
C VAL A 52 4.95 7.36 -13.58
N ARG A 53 5.50 6.94 -14.72
CA ARG A 53 5.46 5.54 -15.17
C ARG A 53 6.16 4.59 -14.21
N LEU A 54 7.32 4.98 -13.66
CA LEU A 54 8.04 4.19 -12.65
C LEU A 54 7.23 4.06 -11.35
N ILE A 55 6.61 5.15 -10.89
CA ILE A 55 5.75 5.13 -9.69
C ILE A 55 4.53 4.23 -9.93
N TYR A 56 3.84 4.42 -11.07
CA TYR A 56 2.65 3.65 -11.43
C TYR A 56 2.93 2.15 -11.50
N ASN A 57 4.03 1.76 -12.14
CA ASN A 57 4.47 0.36 -12.20
C ASN A 57 4.84 -0.20 -10.83
N LYS A 58 5.47 0.59 -9.95
CA LYS A 58 5.78 0.19 -8.57
C LYS A 58 4.51 0.01 -7.74
N GLN A 59 3.50 0.86 -7.92
CA GLN A 59 2.23 0.77 -7.22
C GLN A 59 1.48 -0.52 -7.57
N GLY A 60 1.38 -0.86 -8.86
CA GLY A 60 0.72 -2.09 -9.32
C GLY A 60 1.40 -3.37 -8.81
N ARG A 61 2.72 -3.35 -8.60
CA ARG A 61 3.45 -4.48 -7.97
C ARG A 61 3.16 -4.61 -6.47
N LYS A 62 3.00 -3.50 -5.74
CA LYS A 62 2.67 -3.53 -4.31
C LYS A 62 1.26 -4.07 -4.06
N GLU A 63 0.28 -3.72 -4.90
CA GLU A 63 -1.08 -4.26 -4.79
C GLU A 63 -1.13 -5.77 -5.09
N ALA A 64 -0.31 -6.25 -6.03
CA ALA A 64 -0.18 -7.68 -6.30
C ALA A 64 0.46 -8.44 -5.10
N MET A 65 1.48 -7.88 -4.46
CA MET A 65 2.13 -8.51 -3.29
C MET A 65 1.27 -8.51 -2.02
N VAL A 66 0.34 -7.57 -1.86
CA VAL A 66 -0.62 -7.57 -0.73
C VAL A 66 -1.70 -8.65 -0.87
N LYS A 67 -1.95 -9.16 -2.08
CA LYS A 67 -2.94 -10.22 -2.33
C LYS A 67 -2.41 -11.62 -1.99
N ASP A 68 -1.09 -11.80 -1.88
CA ASP A 68 -0.44 -13.02 -1.41
C ASP A 68 -0.16 -12.94 0.10
N ARG A 69 -1.22 -12.76 0.90
CA ARG A 69 -1.12 -12.99 2.35
C ARG A 69 -1.37 -14.47 2.59
N PRO A 70 -0.37 -15.28 3.00
CA PRO A 70 -0.66 -16.61 3.51
C PRO A 70 -1.54 -16.46 4.76
N LYS A 71 -2.71 -17.10 4.75
CA LYS A 71 -3.57 -17.27 5.93
C LYS A 71 -2.86 -18.19 6.92
N GLY A 72 -1.86 -17.67 7.63
CA GLY A 72 -1.34 -18.26 8.86
C GLY A 72 -2.31 -18.00 10.01
N PRO A 73 -2.42 -18.91 10.99
CA PRO A 73 -3.45 -18.83 12.03
C PRO A 73 -3.22 -17.60 12.91
N THR A 74 -4.29 -16.83 13.06
CA THR A 74 -4.38 -15.67 13.94
C THR A 74 -4.07 -16.08 15.39
N LEU A 75 -2.87 -15.74 15.85
CA LEU A 75 -2.58 -15.74 17.28
C LEU A 75 -3.37 -14.59 17.90
N LEU A 76 -4.35 -14.98 18.71
CA LEU A 76 -5.27 -14.11 19.44
C LEU A 76 -4.50 -13.11 20.33
N PRO A 77 -5.02 -11.89 20.53
CA PRO A 77 -4.46 -10.93 21.47
C PRO A 77 -4.54 -11.44 22.92
N SER A 78 -3.54 -11.05 23.72
CA SER A 78 -3.18 -11.47 25.08
C SER A 78 -4.22 -11.20 26.18
N THR A 79 -5.48 -10.96 25.83
CA THR A 79 -6.57 -10.58 26.74
C THR A 79 -7.51 -11.73 27.11
N TRP A 80 -7.24 -12.96 26.65
CA TRP A 80 -7.98 -14.16 27.06
C TRP A 80 -7.37 -14.90 28.26
N LEU A 81 -6.32 -14.32 28.87
CA LEU A 81 -5.85 -14.74 30.19
C LEU A 81 -6.66 -14.01 31.25
N LEU A 82 -7.86 -14.50 31.58
CA LEU A 82 -8.39 -14.52 32.94
C LEU A 82 -9.79 -15.19 32.97
N SER A 83 -9.95 -16.12 33.92
CA SER A 83 -11.22 -16.53 34.54
C SER A 83 -12.03 -17.66 33.89
N ARG A 84 -11.66 -18.89 34.25
CA ARG A 84 -12.55 -19.93 34.82
C ARG A 84 -11.64 -20.88 35.62
N ALA A 85 -11.20 -20.53 36.81
CA ALA A 85 -11.91 -20.68 38.09
C ALA A 85 -12.38 -22.12 38.39
N SER A 86 -11.83 -22.64 39.49
CA SER A 86 -12.43 -23.59 40.44
C SER A 86 -12.31 -25.09 40.14
N THR A 87 -11.36 -25.76 40.80
CA THR A 87 -11.65 -26.72 41.89
C THR A 87 -10.33 -27.04 42.62
N ALA A 88 -10.21 -26.60 43.88
CA ALA A 88 -9.31 -27.20 44.87
C ALA A 88 -10.16 -28.11 45.76
N PRO A 89 -9.62 -29.16 46.42
CA PRO A 89 -8.93 -28.90 47.69
C PRO A 89 -7.73 -29.82 48.05
N ARG A 90 -6.83 -29.24 48.85
CA ARG A 90 -6.06 -29.76 50.01
C ARG A 90 -5.55 -31.21 50.01
N LEU A 91 -4.25 -31.34 50.33
CA LEU A 91 -3.65 -31.92 51.56
C LEU A 91 -2.12 -31.81 51.35
N GLY A 92 -1.33 -31.16 52.21
CA GLY A 92 -1.06 -31.58 53.58
C GLY A 92 0.14 -32.52 53.60
N LEU A 93 1.31 -31.98 53.98
CA LEU A 93 2.61 -32.57 54.39
C LEU A 93 2.66 -34.09 54.77
N PRO A 94 3.82 -34.79 54.70
CA PRO A 94 4.94 -34.44 55.59
C PRO A 94 6.39 -34.65 55.10
N SER A 95 7.28 -33.92 55.77
CA SER A 95 8.72 -34.13 55.88
C SER A 95 9.07 -35.57 56.27
N ILE A 96 10.14 -36.12 55.69
CA ILE A 96 10.86 -37.26 56.28
C ILE A 96 12.36 -36.96 56.24
N THR A 97 12.94 -37.17 57.41
CA THR A 97 14.31 -36.96 57.87
C THR A 97 15.18 -38.20 57.60
N ALA A 98 16.50 -37.97 57.54
CA ALA A 98 17.63 -38.86 57.90
C ALA A 98 18.27 -39.83 56.88
N MET A 99 19.58 -39.58 56.75
CA MET A 99 20.76 -40.48 56.81
C MET A 99 21.04 -41.52 55.73
N GLY A 100 22.31 -41.49 55.31
CA GLY A 100 23.07 -42.47 54.55
C GLY A 100 24.45 -41.91 54.27
#